data_AF-A0ABD5QAG9-F1
#
_entry.id   AF-A0ABD5QAG9-F1
#
_cell.length_a   1.000
_cell.length_b   1.000
_cell.length_c   1.000
_cell.angle_alpha   90.00
_cell.angle_beta   90.00
_cell.angle_gamma   90.00
#
_symmetry.space_group_name_H-M   'P 1'
#
loop_
_entity.id
_entity.type
_entity.pdbx_description
1 polymer ?
#
loop_
_entity_poly.entity_id
_entity_poly.type
_entity_poly.pdbx_seq_one_letter_code
_entity_poly.pdbx_strand_id
1 'polypeptide(L)'
;MWAAGDQSLTRETAIPGDDEALDRYRVRWGDPTDHTEDWLVGEEWADRPASAPNPDVVTALAAYAREGRPPARHQRLRLLLALFPHADHVAVCDRDVDYLEDWRSYYPWEFKEALEDGLVDAALAPEAPR
;
A
#
# COMPACT_ATOMS: atom_id res chain seq x y z
N MET A 1 -6.33 -9.66 4.55
CA MET A 1 -6.12 -8.24 4.18
C MET A 1 -7.08 -7.43 5.02
N TRP A 2 -6.60 -6.41 5.72
CA TRP A 2 -7.40 -5.59 6.64
C TRP A 2 -7.58 -4.22 6.01
N ALA A 3 -8.80 -3.73 5.87
CA ALA A 3 -9.06 -2.38 5.40
C ALA A 3 -9.70 -1.53 6.50
N ALA A 4 -9.11 -0.38 6.79
CA ALA A 4 -9.64 0.58 7.74
C ALA A 4 -10.18 1.81 6.99
N GLY A 5 -11.44 2.16 7.26
CA GLY A 5 -12.03 3.45 6.84
C GLY A 5 -11.77 4.58 7.85
N ASP A 6 -11.27 4.26 9.05
CA ASP A 6 -11.00 5.22 10.12
C ASP A 6 -9.50 5.61 10.14
N GLN A 7 -9.23 6.92 10.10
CA GLN A 7 -7.87 7.45 10.13
C GLN A 7 -7.13 7.21 11.46
N SER A 8 -7.86 7.00 12.56
CA SER A 8 -7.26 6.62 13.85
C SER A 8 -6.70 5.19 13.79
N LEU A 9 -7.45 4.26 13.19
CA LEU A 9 -7.02 2.88 12.95
C LEU A 9 -5.84 2.82 11.97
N THR A 10 -5.74 3.73 11.00
CA THR A 10 -4.56 3.83 10.12
C THR A 10 -3.26 4.06 10.92
N ARG A 11 -3.30 4.90 11.96
CA ARG A 11 -2.13 5.14 12.83
C ARG A 11 -1.82 3.95 13.72
N GLU A 12 -2.84 3.32 14.31
CA GLU A 12 -2.66 2.16 15.19
C GLU A 12 -2.10 0.94 14.43
N THR A 13 -2.48 0.80 13.17
CA THR A 13 -2.00 -0.27 12.27
C THR A 13 -0.69 0.07 11.55
N ALA A 14 -0.12 1.25 11.83
CA ALA A 14 1.12 1.75 11.23
C ALA A 14 1.13 1.67 9.68
N ILE A 15 -0.03 1.88 9.04
CA ILE A 15 -0.13 1.93 7.58
C ILE A 15 0.49 3.27 7.15
N PRO A 16 1.62 3.26 6.44
CA PRO A 16 2.29 4.50 6.10
C PRO A 16 1.45 5.29 5.10
N GLY A 17 1.31 6.61 5.33
CA GLY A 17 0.78 7.55 4.33
C GLY A 17 1.66 7.59 3.06
N ASP A 18 1.27 8.36 2.04
CA ASP A 18 2.08 8.48 0.80
C ASP A 18 3.48 9.06 1.11
N ASP A 19 3.56 10.09 1.97
CA ASP A 19 4.83 10.68 2.43
C ASP A 19 5.69 9.70 3.22
N GLU A 20 5.11 9.03 4.21
CA GLU A 20 5.84 8.06 5.03
C GLU A 20 6.31 6.86 4.20
N ALA A 21 5.53 6.41 3.22
CA ALA A 21 5.92 5.35 2.32
C ALA A 21 7.09 5.76 1.41
N LEU A 22 7.09 7.02 0.93
CA LEU A 22 8.23 7.60 0.19
C LEU A 22 9.48 7.70 1.07
N ASP A 23 9.35 8.16 2.31
CA ASP A 23 10.48 8.26 3.23
C ASP A 23 11.08 6.89 3.56
N ARG A 24 10.23 5.88 3.82
CA ARG A 24 10.68 4.50 4.04
C ARG A 24 11.34 3.92 2.78
N TYR A 25 10.82 4.24 1.59
CA TYR A 25 11.48 3.89 0.33
C TYR A 25 12.88 4.49 0.26
N ARG A 26 13.01 5.80 0.51
CA ARG A 26 14.29 6.53 0.48
C ARG A 26 15.33 5.95 1.41
N VAL A 27 14.93 5.63 2.64
CA VAL A 27 15.81 4.99 3.63
C VAL A 27 16.31 3.63 3.14
N ARG A 28 15.45 2.86 2.46
CA ARG A 28 15.75 1.47 2.11
C ARG A 28 16.49 1.32 0.78
N TRP A 29 16.18 2.14 -0.20
CA TRP A 29 16.64 1.96 -1.57
C TRP A 29 17.33 3.18 -2.17
N GLY A 30 17.19 4.38 -1.61
CA GLY A 30 17.66 5.63 -2.21
C GLY A 30 16.53 6.47 -2.82
N ASP A 31 16.86 7.58 -3.49
CA ASP A 31 15.82 8.46 -4.04
C ASP A 31 15.19 7.85 -5.31
N PRO A 32 13.85 7.69 -5.37
CA PRO A 32 13.20 7.18 -6.57
C PRO A 32 13.42 8.07 -7.80
N THR A 33 13.68 9.38 -7.62
CA THR A 33 13.97 10.27 -8.76
C THR A 33 15.24 9.86 -9.49
N ASP A 34 16.26 9.45 -8.75
CA ASP A 34 17.55 9.03 -9.27
C ASP A 34 17.39 7.70 -10.02
N HIS A 35 16.72 6.73 -9.40
CA HIS A 35 16.46 5.42 -10.02
C HIS A 35 15.63 5.51 -11.32
N THR A 36 14.73 6.50 -11.43
CA THR A 36 14.00 6.72 -12.69
C THR A 36 14.86 7.34 -13.79
N GLU A 37 15.81 8.20 -13.42
CA GLU A 37 16.72 8.82 -14.39
C GLU A 37 17.67 7.77 -14.97
N ASP A 38 18.16 6.85 -14.13
CA ASP A 38 18.96 5.69 -14.53
C ASP A 38 18.25 4.90 -15.66
N TRP A 39 16.97 4.55 -15.47
CA TRP A 39 16.20 3.83 -16.50
C TRP A 39 15.94 4.62 -17.77
N LEU A 40 15.80 5.95 -17.69
CA LEU A 40 15.60 6.80 -18.86
C LEU A 40 16.86 6.92 -19.71
N VAL A 41 18.05 6.84 -19.11
CA VAL A 41 19.34 6.85 -19.83
C VAL A 41 19.80 5.45 -20.26
N GLY A 42 19.02 4.41 -19.96
CA GLY A 42 19.35 3.02 -20.32
C GLY A 42 20.43 2.40 -19.43
N GLU A 43 20.84 3.10 -18.37
CA GLU A 43 21.59 2.51 -17.27
C GLU A 43 20.56 1.84 -16.37
N GLU A 44 20.24 0.58 -16.64
CA GLU A 44 19.46 -0.23 -15.70
C GLU A 44 20.05 -0.02 -14.31
N TRP A 45 19.26 0.41 -13.31
CA TRP A 45 19.68 0.52 -11.89
C TRP A 45 20.48 -0.74 -11.53
N ALA A 46 21.80 -0.65 -11.69
CA ALA A 46 22.58 -1.83 -12.08
C ALA A 46 22.72 -2.82 -10.93
N ASP A 47 22.69 -2.28 -9.72
CA ASP A 47 22.71 -2.99 -8.46
C ASP A 47 21.32 -3.05 -7.80
N ARG A 48 20.24 -3.00 -8.59
CA ARG A 48 18.87 -3.07 -8.07
C ARG A 48 18.70 -4.33 -7.22
N PRO A 49 18.39 -4.20 -5.92
CA PRO A 49 18.17 -5.37 -5.09
C PRO A 49 16.87 -6.05 -5.51
N ALA A 50 16.83 -7.39 -5.45
CA ALA A 50 15.64 -8.16 -5.80
C ALA A 50 14.40 -7.80 -4.96
N SER A 51 14.59 -7.21 -3.78
CA SER A 51 13.51 -6.73 -2.92
C SER A 51 12.98 -5.35 -3.32
N ALA A 52 13.58 -4.66 -4.28
CA ALA A 52 13.13 -3.35 -4.71
C ALA A 52 11.81 -3.43 -5.48
N PRO A 53 10.89 -2.47 -5.27
CA PRO A 53 9.59 -2.49 -5.92
C PRO A 53 9.73 -2.34 -7.45
N ASN A 54 8.68 -2.78 -8.16
CA ASN A 54 8.65 -2.79 -9.62
C ASN A 54 8.89 -1.41 -10.24
N PRO A 55 9.40 -1.35 -11.49
CA PRO A 55 9.70 -0.07 -12.13
C PRO A 55 8.54 0.91 -12.19
N ASP A 56 7.35 0.40 -12.47
CA ASP A 56 6.09 1.16 -12.40
C ASP A 56 5.88 1.88 -11.05
N VAL A 57 6.20 1.25 -9.92
CA VAL A 57 6.08 1.84 -8.58
C VAL A 57 7.15 2.91 -8.34
N VAL A 58 8.37 2.65 -8.77
CA VAL A 58 9.48 3.62 -8.63
C VAL A 58 9.19 4.86 -9.45
N THR A 59 8.69 4.70 -10.69
CA THR A 59 8.23 5.82 -11.53
C THR A 59 7.11 6.62 -10.86
N ALA A 60 6.13 5.94 -10.26
CA ALA A 60 5.05 6.61 -9.54
C ALA A 60 5.58 7.39 -8.32
N LEU A 61 6.52 6.83 -7.56
CA LEU A 61 7.14 7.51 -6.42
C LEU A 61 8.00 8.70 -6.83
N ALA A 62 8.71 8.61 -7.95
CA ALA A 62 9.46 9.74 -8.49
C ALA A 62 8.52 10.88 -8.93
N ALA A 63 7.40 10.55 -9.57
CA ALA A 63 6.37 11.53 -9.92
C ALA A 63 5.72 12.14 -8.66
N TYR A 64 5.51 11.34 -7.62
CA TYR A 64 5.03 11.83 -6.32
C TYR A 64 6.04 12.81 -5.69
N ALA A 65 7.32 12.45 -5.65
CA ALA A 65 8.37 13.28 -5.08
C ALA A 65 8.58 14.60 -5.85
N ARG A 66 8.49 14.58 -7.19
CA ARG A 66 8.71 15.77 -8.04
C ARG A 66 7.48 16.67 -8.16
N GLU A 67 6.30 16.06 -8.27
CA GLU A 67 5.07 16.76 -8.71
C GLU A 67 3.91 16.64 -7.72
N GLY A 68 4.07 15.90 -6.61
CA GLY A 68 3.01 15.64 -5.66
C GLY A 68 1.88 14.76 -6.21
N ARG A 69 2.11 14.04 -7.33
CA ARG A 69 1.11 13.13 -7.92
C ARG A 69 1.12 11.80 -7.17
N PRO A 70 0.08 11.47 -6.39
CA PRO A 70 0.10 10.26 -5.57
C PRO A 70 0.12 9.00 -6.47
N PRO A 71 0.76 7.91 -6.00
CA PRO A 71 0.71 6.65 -6.72
C PRO A 71 -0.72 6.16 -6.89
N ALA A 72 -0.97 5.45 -7.98
CA ALA A 72 -2.23 4.75 -8.18
C ALA A 72 -2.42 3.68 -7.08
N ARG A 73 -3.68 3.32 -6.83
CA ARG A 73 -4.09 2.41 -5.75
C ARG A 73 -3.33 1.08 -5.76
N HIS A 74 -3.20 0.47 -6.93
CA HIS A 74 -2.45 -0.78 -7.11
C HIS A 74 -0.93 -0.60 -6.97
N GLN A 75 -0.37 0.55 -7.37
CA GLN A 75 1.05 0.88 -7.18
C GLN A 75 1.37 1.04 -5.68
N ARG A 76 0.46 1.67 -4.94
CA ARG A 76 0.57 1.82 -3.49
C ARG A 76 0.54 0.46 -2.77
N LEU A 77 -0.36 -0.45 -3.16
CA LEU A 77 -0.37 -1.80 -2.61
C LEU A 77 0.95 -2.56 -2.87
N ARG A 78 1.49 -2.46 -4.10
CA ARG A 78 2.79 -3.05 -4.45
C ARG A 78 3.95 -2.44 -3.66
N LEU A 79 3.90 -1.14 -3.40
CA LEU A 79 4.89 -0.46 -2.56
C LEU A 79 4.85 -1.00 -1.13
N LEU A 80 3.66 -1.13 -0.54
CA LEU A 80 3.52 -1.67 0.81
C LEU A 80 4.07 -3.11 0.90
N LEU A 81 3.76 -3.97 -0.08
CA LEU A 81 4.31 -5.33 -0.14
C LEU A 81 5.84 -5.33 -0.22
N ALA A 82 6.44 -4.41 -0.99
CA ALA A 82 7.91 -4.29 -1.07
C ALA A 82 8.53 -3.77 0.23
N LEU A 83 7.86 -2.84 0.92
CA LEU A 83 8.32 -2.28 2.19
C LEU A 83 8.26 -3.30 3.34
N PHE A 84 7.27 -4.19 3.30
CA PHE A 84 7.01 -5.18 4.34
C PHE A 84 7.07 -6.62 3.81
N PRO A 85 8.22 -7.08 3.27
CA PRO A 85 8.32 -8.37 2.58
C PRO A 85 8.20 -9.59 3.51
N HIS A 86 8.26 -9.38 4.83
CA HIS A 86 8.15 -10.42 5.85
C HIS A 86 6.84 -10.35 6.65
N ALA A 87 5.94 -9.44 6.27
CA ALA A 87 4.67 -9.35 6.95
C ALA A 87 3.76 -10.49 6.49
N ASP A 88 3.25 -11.27 7.45
CA ASP A 88 2.20 -12.26 7.17
C ASP A 88 0.91 -11.56 6.70
N HIS A 89 0.69 -10.32 7.16
CA HIS A 89 -0.46 -9.49 6.82
C HIS A 89 -0.04 -8.03 6.64
N VAL A 90 -0.56 -7.38 5.61
CA VAL A 90 -0.45 -5.93 5.42
C VAL A 90 -1.83 -5.30 5.62
N ALA A 91 -1.91 -4.29 6.48
CA ALA A 91 -3.08 -3.47 6.62
C ALA A 91 -3.09 -2.40 5.51
N VAL A 92 -4.26 -2.14 4.95
CA VAL A 92 -4.47 -1.23 3.82
C VAL A 92 -5.63 -0.29 4.13
N CYS A 93 -5.77 0.79 3.38
CA CYS A 93 -6.94 1.66 3.47
C CYS A 93 -7.93 1.31 2.35
N ASP A 94 -9.20 1.70 2.50
CA ASP A 94 -10.23 1.47 1.48
C ASP A 94 -9.79 1.99 0.10
N ARG A 95 -9.11 3.15 0.07
CA ARG A 95 -8.52 3.73 -1.15
C ARG A 95 -7.54 2.81 -1.90
N ASP A 96 -7.01 1.77 -1.25
CA ASP A 96 -6.02 0.85 -1.82
C ASP A 96 -6.68 -0.38 -2.45
N VAL A 97 -8.00 -0.58 -2.25
CA VAL A 97 -8.72 -1.83 -2.59
C VAL A 97 -10.11 -1.60 -3.18
N ASP A 98 -10.68 -0.41 -3.08
CA ASP A 98 -12.00 -0.02 -3.60
C ASP A 98 -12.16 -0.16 -5.14
N TYR A 99 -11.08 -0.44 -5.88
CA TYR A 99 -11.13 -0.74 -7.31
C TYR A 99 -11.29 -2.23 -7.63
N LEU A 100 -11.20 -3.12 -6.63
CA LEU A 100 -11.38 -4.55 -6.81
C LEU A 100 -12.87 -4.86 -6.93
N GLU A 101 -13.25 -5.62 -7.96
CA GLU A 101 -14.66 -5.91 -8.30
C GLU A 101 -15.44 -6.55 -7.13
N ASP A 102 -14.77 -7.41 -6.36
CA ASP A 102 -15.36 -8.11 -5.22
C ASP A 102 -15.20 -7.35 -3.88
N TRP A 103 -14.58 -6.17 -3.89
CA TRP A 103 -14.43 -5.36 -2.68
C TRP A 103 -15.70 -4.59 -2.36
N ARG A 104 -16.21 -4.77 -1.14
CA ARG A 104 -17.40 -4.06 -0.66
C ARG A 104 -17.05 -3.26 0.59
N SER A 105 -17.21 -1.95 0.49
CA SER A 105 -17.17 -1.03 1.62
C SER A 105 -18.57 -0.91 2.19
N TYR A 106 -18.70 -1.02 3.50
CA TYR A 106 -19.98 -0.87 4.20
C TYR A 106 -19.95 0.42 4.99
N TYR A 107 -21.01 1.22 4.91
CA TYR A 107 -21.25 2.21 5.95
C TYR A 107 -21.53 1.51 7.29
N PRO A 108 -21.29 2.16 8.45
CA PRO A 108 -21.50 1.51 9.75
C PRO A 108 -22.89 0.90 9.95
N TRP A 109 -23.94 1.50 9.36
CA TRP A 109 -25.31 0.98 9.42
C TRP A 109 -25.55 -0.20 8.47
N GLU A 110 -24.90 -0.24 7.30
CA GLU A 110 -24.98 -1.36 6.35
C GLU A 110 -24.15 -2.56 6.82
N PHE A 111 -23.08 -2.32 7.57
CA PHE A 111 -22.22 -3.38 8.09
C PHE A 111 -22.97 -4.31 9.04
N LYS A 112 -23.86 -3.74 9.88
CA LYS A 112 -24.71 -4.53 10.77
C LYS A 112 -25.65 -5.44 9.98
N GLU A 113 -26.31 -4.92 8.95
CA GLU A 113 -27.20 -5.71 8.09
C GLU A 113 -26.41 -6.80 7.34
N ALA A 114 -25.23 -6.47 6.82
CA ALA A 114 -24.36 -7.44 6.14
C ALA A 114 -23.88 -8.58 7.06
N LEU A 115 -23.67 -8.31 8.35
CA LEU A 115 -23.38 -9.34 9.34
C LEU A 115 -24.59 -10.23 9.60
N GLU A 116 -25.77 -9.64 9.76
CA GLU A 116 -27.03 -10.36 10.00
C GLU A 116 -27.41 -11.25 8.81
N ASP A 117 -27.14 -10.78 7.59
CA ASP A 117 -27.37 -11.51 6.33
C ASP A 117 -26.27 -12.54 6.00
N GLY A 118 -25.22 -12.64 6.82
CA GLY A 118 -24.11 -13.58 6.62
C GLY A 118 -23.24 -13.27 5.40
N LEU A 119 -23.28 -12.03 4.89
CA LEU A 119 -22.44 -11.55 3.80
C LEU A 119 -21.01 -11.23 4.27
N VAL A 120 -20.84 -11.01 5.59
CA VAL A 120 -19.56 -10.81 6.25
C VAL A 120 -19.39 -11.89 7.31
N ASP A 121 -18.31 -12.66 7.22
CA ASP A 121 -17.98 -13.66 8.24
C ASP A 121 -17.22 -13.00 9.40
N ALA A 122 -17.93 -12.70 10.49
CA ALA A 122 -17.33 -12.18 11.72
C ALA A 122 -16.59 -13.25 12.55
N ALA A 123 -16.71 -14.54 12.21
CA ALA A 123 -16.01 -15.62 12.90
C ALA A 123 -14.55 -15.79 12.43
N LEU A 124 -14.15 -15.09 11.36
CA LEU A 124 -12.76 -14.71 11.13
C LEU A 124 -12.32 -13.72 12.22
N ALA A 125 -12.20 -14.22 13.45
CA ALA A 125 -11.57 -13.48 14.52
C ALA A 125 -10.16 -13.06 14.04
N PRO A 126 -9.72 -11.83 14.33
CA PRO A 126 -8.33 -11.47 14.14
C PRO A 126 -7.49 -12.49 14.91
N GLU A 127 -6.61 -13.23 14.23
CA GLU A 127 -5.42 -13.68 14.93
C GLU A 127 -4.71 -12.40 15.37
N ALA A 128 -4.79 -12.10 16.67
CA ALA A 128 -4.08 -10.97 17.24
C ALA A 128 -2.61 -11.09 16.83
N PRO A 129 -1.97 -10.00 16.38
CA PRO A 129 -0.55 -10.03 16.06
C PRO A 129 0.21 -10.54 17.30
N ARG A 130 0.93 -11.65 17.14
CA ARG A 130 1.79 -12.20 18.19
C ARG A 130 3.04 -11.34 18.36
#